data_AF-A0A914CIK3-F1
#
_entry.id   AF-A0A914CIK3-F1
#
_cell.length_a   1.000
_cell.length_b   1.000
_cell.length_c   1.000
_cell.angle_alpha   90.00
_cell.angle_beta   90.00
_cell.angle_gamma   90.00
#
_symmetry.space_group_name_H-M   'P 1'
#
loop_
_entity.id
_entity.type
_entity.pdbx_description
1 polymer ?
#
loop_
_entity_poly.entity_id
_entity_poly.type
_entity_poly.pdbx_seq_one_letter_code
_entity_poly.pdbx_strand_id
1 'polypeptide(L)'
;MITARVLKHSPAIRAPEYRWYVPKYVYPKAFFPDFAQGWSYLISGNGTVQNLLTVLKTKTPFLISENYRRLPDDAIFTGEIRELAGVSIQDIGGFLIGMTLC
;
A
#
# COMPACT_ATOMS: atom_id res chain seq x y z
N MET A 1 -2.20 -0.19 14.38
CA MET A 1 -0.83 0.12 13.90
C MET A 1 -0.39 -0.98 12.95
N ILE A 2 0.37 -0.64 11.92
CA ILE A 2 1.03 -1.61 11.03
C ILE A 2 2.52 -1.61 11.33
N THR A 3 3.14 -2.77 11.44
CA THR A 3 4.57 -2.93 11.66
C THR A 3 5.16 -3.78 10.54
N ALA A 4 6.14 -3.25 9.82
CA ALA A 4 6.71 -3.91 8.63
C ALA A 4 8.09 -3.31 8.31
N ARG A 5 8.76 -3.84 7.28
CA ARG A 5 9.76 -3.05 6.54
C ARG A 5 9.00 -2.02 5.72
N VAL A 6 9.41 -0.76 5.69
CA VAL A 6 8.64 0.30 4.99
C VAL A 6 9.39 0.80 3.77
N LEU A 7 8.71 0.84 2.62
CA LEU A 7 9.17 1.59 1.46
C LEU A 7 8.59 3.00 1.54
N LYS A 8 9.48 4.00 1.62
CA LYS A 8 9.09 5.40 1.78
C LYS A 8 9.08 6.13 0.46
N HIS A 9 8.06 6.97 0.25
CA HIS A 9 7.97 7.88 -0.90
C HIS A 9 8.27 7.21 -2.25
N SER A 10 7.72 6.02 -2.49
CA SER A 10 7.99 5.24 -3.70
C SER A 10 7.34 5.88 -4.93
N PRO A 11 8.06 6.09 -6.04
CA PRO A 11 7.46 6.66 -7.25
C PRO A 11 6.52 5.67 -7.92
N ALA A 12 5.39 6.18 -8.42
CA ALA A 12 4.53 5.40 -9.31
C ALA A 12 5.22 5.24 -10.67
N ILE A 13 5.64 4.02 -11.00
CA ILE A 13 6.41 3.72 -12.23
C ILE A 13 5.53 3.99 -13.45
N ARG A 14 6.01 4.84 -14.37
CA ARG A 14 5.25 5.29 -15.57
C ARG A 14 5.73 4.69 -16.88
N ALA A 15 6.69 3.78 -16.80
CA ALA A 15 7.30 3.12 -17.94
C ALA A 15 6.66 1.72 -18.10
N PRO A 16 5.97 1.43 -19.23
CA PRO A 16 5.15 0.23 -19.41
C PRO A 16 5.93 -1.10 -19.46
N GLU A 17 7.24 -1.03 -19.67
CA GLU A 17 8.15 -2.19 -19.67
C GLU A 17 8.41 -2.78 -18.28
N TYR A 18 8.10 -2.04 -17.21
CA TYR A 18 8.30 -2.50 -15.84
C TYR A 18 7.07 -3.25 -15.32
N ARG A 19 7.31 -4.34 -14.57
CA ARG A 19 6.27 -5.17 -13.93
C ARG A 19 5.24 -4.37 -13.13
N TRP A 20 5.69 -3.31 -12.47
CA TRP A 20 4.88 -2.48 -11.57
C TRP A 20 4.43 -1.17 -12.22
N TYR A 21 4.33 -1.14 -13.55
CA TYR A 21 3.83 0.00 -14.30
C TYR A 21 2.42 0.39 -13.84
N VAL A 22 2.25 1.69 -13.58
CA VAL A 22 0.97 2.29 -13.24
C VAL A 22 0.72 3.49 -14.15
N PRO A 23 -0.33 3.47 -14.99
CA PRO A 23 -0.68 4.63 -15.80
C PRO A 23 -1.25 5.79 -14.96
N LYS A 24 -1.02 7.04 -15.43
CA LYS A 24 -1.48 8.25 -14.73
C LYS A 24 -3.00 8.33 -14.55
N TYR A 25 -3.77 7.81 -15.51
CA TYR A 25 -5.24 7.81 -15.42
C TYR A 25 -5.78 6.83 -14.37
N VAL A 26 -4.98 5.85 -13.92
CA VAL A 26 -5.35 4.92 -12.84
C VAL A 26 -4.92 5.47 -11.50
N TYR A 27 -3.71 6.01 -11.42
CA TYR A 27 -3.19 6.65 -10.21
C TYR A 27 -2.51 7.97 -10.58
N PRO A 28 -3.15 9.13 -10.31
CA PRO A 28 -2.65 10.42 -10.78
C PRO A 28 -1.47 10.96 -9.97
N LYS A 29 -1.31 10.54 -8.71
CA LYS A 29 -0.23 11.02 -7.83
C LYS A 29 1.14 10.49 -8.28
N ALA A 30 2.18 11.31 -8.15
CA ALA A 30 3.53 10.92 -8.57
C ALA A 30 4.16 9.84 -7.67
N PHE A 31 3.78 9.83 -6.39
CA PHE A 31 4.33 8.95 -5.36
C PHE A 31 3.21 8.24 -4.61
N PHE A 32 3.49 7.01 -4.20
CA PHE A 32 2.66 6.30 -3.24
C PHE A 32 2.97 6.78 -1.80
N PRO A 33 1.98 6.75 -0.90
CA PRO A 33 2.21 6.88 0.54
C PRO A 33 3.16 5.79 1.05
N ASP A 34 3.78 6.00 2.20
CA ASP A 34 4.59 4.98 2.86
C ASP A 34 3.78 3.69 3.08
N PHE A 35 4.34 2.57 2.60
CA PHE A 35 3.68 1.26 2.59
C PHE A 35 4.65 0.14 3.00
N ALA A 36 4.09 -1.00 3.41
CA ALA A 36 4.86 -2.18 3.82
C ALA A 36 5.55 -2.82 2.61
N GLN A 37 6.85 -2.99 2.69
CA GLN A 37 7.67 -3.65 1.68
C GLN A 37 7.90 -5.11 2.06
N GLY A 38 7.84 -5.99 1.08
CA GLY A 38 8.23 -7.39 1.21
C GLY A 38 7.03 -8.28 1.42
N TRP A 39 7.25 -9.43 2.04
CA TRP A 39 6.26 -10.52 2.03
C TRP A 39 5.30 -10.50 3.21
N SER A 40 5.56 -9.66 4.21
CA SER A 40 4.79 -9.69 5.44
C SER A 40 4.76 -8.33 6.14
N TYR A 41 3.71 -8.16 6.93
CA TYR A 41 3.53 -7.09 7.89
C TYR A 41 2.69 -7.61 9.06
N LEU A 42 2.77 -6.94 10.20
CA LEU A 42 1.93 -7.20 11.36
C LEU A 42 0.92 -6.06 11.53
N ILE A 43 -0.35 -6.41 11.69
CA ILE A 43 -1.40 -5.45 12.09
C ILE A 43 -1.73 -5.69 13.56
N SER A 44 -1.63 -4.64 14.36
CA SER A 44 -1.93 -4.68 15.79
C SER A 44 -2.95 -3.62 16.19
N GLY A 45 -3.71 -3.90 17.25
CA GLY A 45 -4.71 -3.00 17.82
C GLY A 45 -6.14 -3.37 17.45
N ASN A 46 -7.02 -3.38 18.45
CA ASN A 46 -8.42 -3.72 18.28
C ASN A 46 -9.11 -2.75 17.30
N GLY A 47 -9.91 -3.27 16.37
CA GLY A 47 -10.63 -2.47 15.38
C GLY A 47 -9.79 -1.90 14.22
N THR A 48 -8.47 -2.09 14.20
CA THR A 48 -7.61 -1.58 13.11
C THR A 48 -8.06 -2.14 11.75
N VAL A 49 -8.28 -3.45 11.69
CA VAL A 49 -8.74 -4.12 10.46
C VAL A 49 -10.11 -3.62 10.04
N GLN A 50 -11.05 -3.46 10.97
CA GLN A 50 -12.40 -2.95 10.68
C GLN A 50 -12.36 -1.51 10.16
N ASN A 51 -11.48 -0.66 10.70
CA ASN A 51 -11.28 0.70 10.20
C ASN A 51 -10.73 0.70 8.77
N LEU A 52 -9.69 -0.10 8.50
CA LEU A 52 -9.14 -0.25 7.14
C LEU A 52 -10.20 -0.73 6.14
N LEU A 53 -11.00 -1.73 6.52
CA LEU A 53 -12.10 -2.24 5.69
C LEU A 53 -13.20 -1.20 5.48
N THR A 54 -13.49 -0.35 6.47
CA THR A 54 -14.47 0.73 6.34
C THR A 54 -13.98 1.77 5.34
N VAL A 55 -12.72 2.19 5.45
CA VAL A 55 -12.10 3.15 4.52
C VAL A 55 -11.97 2.59 3.11
N LEU A 56 -11.57 1.32 2.96
CA LEU A 56 -11.55 0.61 1.69
C LEU A 56 -12.91 0.67 0.98
N LYS A 57 -14.02 0.52 1.72
CA LYS A 57 -15.37 0.51 1.15
C LYS A 57 -15.91 1.91 0.87
N THR A 58 -15.51 2.91 1.65
CA THR A 58 -16.17 4.23 1.67
C THR A 58 -15.35 5.35 1.04
N LYS A 59 -14.01 5.25 1.03
CA LYS A 59 -13.10 6.32 0.58
C LYS A 59 -12.25 5.96 -0.63
N THR A 60 -12.31 4.72 -1.12
CA THR A 60 -11.56 4.30 -2.32
C THR A 60 -12.49 3.64 -3.33
N PRO A 61 -12.15 3.66 -4.63
CA PRO A 61 -12.97 3.03 -5.66
C PRO A 61 -12.69 1.52 -5.79
N PHE A 62 -12.05 0.88 -4.81
CA PHE A 62 -11.56 -0.50 -4.93
C PHE A 62 -12.66 -1.52 -5.29
N LEU A 63 -13.87 -1.35 -4.77
CA LEU A 63 -14.97 -2.28 -5.07
C LEU A 63 -15.55 -2.10 -6.48
N ILE A 64 -15.44 -0.90 -7.05
CA ILE A 64 -16.12 -0.53 -8.31
C ILE A 64 -15.17 -0.34 -9.50
N SER A 65 -13.88 -0.06 -9.26
CA SER A 65 -12.88 0.21 -10.29
C SER A 65 -11.91 -0.96 -10.42
N GLU A 66 -12.05 -1.71 -11.51
CA GLU A 66 -11.12 -2.79 -11.85
C GLU A 66 -9.69 -2.25 -12.04
N ASN A 67 -9.55 -1.07 -12.65
CA ASN A 67 -8.26 -0.42 -12.81
C ASN A 67 -7.57 -0.11 -11.48
N TYR A 68 -8.33 0.34 -10.48
CA TYR A 68 -7.77 0.61 -9.17
C TYR A 68 -7.30 -0.69 -8.48
N ARG A 69 -8.00 -1.81 -8.71
CA ARG A 69 -7.57 -3.14 -8.23
C ARG A 69 -6.31 -3.69 -8.90
N ARG A 70 -5.84 -3.09 -9.99
CA ARG A 70 -4.57 -3.47 -10.65
C ARG A 70 -3.36 -2.77 -10.03
N LEU A 71 -3.54 -1.83 -9.11
CA LEU A 71 -2.43 -1.23 -8.38
C LEU A 71 -1.74 -2.26 -7.48
N PRO A 72 -0.45 -2.08 -7.12
CA PRO A 72 0.23 -2.99 -6.21
C PRO A 72 -0.48 -3.08 -4.87
N ASP A 73 -0.77 -4.30 -4.40
CA ASP A 73 -1.55 -4.54 -3.18
C ASP A 73 -0.98 -3.81 -1.96
N ASP A 74 0.34 -3.82 -1.77
CA ASP A 74 0.99 -3.15 -0.65
C ASP A 74 0.74 -1.64 -0.68
N ALA A 75 0.86 -1.03 -1.85
CA ALA A 75 0.63 0.40 -2.06
C ALA A 75 -0.85 0.78 -1.83
N ILE A 76 -1.80 -0.10 -2.14
CA ILE A 76 -3.22 0.09 -1.86
C ILE A 76 -3.50 -0.08 -0.36
N PHE A 77 -3.25 -1.25 0.21
CA PHE A 77 -3.74 -1.65 1.53
C PHE A 77 -2.94 -1.03 2.67
N THR A 78 -1.61 -1.10 2.59
CA THR A 78 -0.72 -0.59 3.64
C THR A 78 -0.21 0.82 3.36
N GLY A 79 -0.39 1.31 2.12
CA GLY A 79 -0.15 2.70 1.72
C GLY A 79 -1.40 3.56 1.82
N GLU A 80 -2.16 3.66 0.73
CA GLU A 80 -3.26 4.62 0.58
C GLU A 80 -4.41 4.40 1.56
N ILE A 81 -4.91 3.18 1.72
CA ILE A 81 -6.02 2.90 2.65
C ILE A 81 -5.59 3.16 4.09
N ARG A 82 -4.38 2.74 4.46
CA ARG A 82 -3.79 3.02 5.77
C ARG A 82 -3.71 4.52 6.03
N GLU A 83 -3.20 5.29 5.07
CA GLU A 83 -3.08 6.75 5.18
C GLU A 83 -4.46 7.41 5.36
N LEU A 84 -5.44 7.04 4.53
CA LEU A 84 -6.81 7.55 4.60
C LEU A 84 -7.54 7.17 5.90
N ALA A 85 -7.13 6.05 6.53
CA ALA A 85 -7.64 5.57 7.81
C ALA A 85 -6.91 6.18 9.02
N GLY A 86 -5.85 6.98 8.80
CA GLY A 86 -5.04 7.55 9.87
C GLY A 86 -4.28 6.51 10.68
N VAL A 87 -4.03 5.32 10.11
CA VAL A 87 -3.31 4.25 10.80
C VAL A 87 -1.80 4.46 10.67
N SER A 88 -1.09 4.43 11.78
CA SER A 88 0.38 4.53 11.79
C SER A 88 1.04 3.29 11.20
N ILE A 89 2.17 3.48 10.51
CA ILE A 89 3.08 2.42 10.07
C ILE A 89 4.44 2.61 10.73
N GLN A 90 5.00 1.53 11.25
CA GLN A 90 6.31 1.49 11.90
C GLN A 90 7.29 0.68 11.06
N ASP A 91 8.42 1.29 10.73
CA ASP A 91 9.51 0.64 10.00
C ASP A 91 10.41 -0.16 10.94
N ILE A 92 10.53 -1.46 10.70
CA ILE A 92 11.43 -2.38 11.39
C ILE A 92 12.31 -3.04 10.34
N GLY A 93 13.60 -2.69 10.33
CA GLY A 93 14.58 -3.23 9.38
C GLY A 93 14.74 -4.76 9.43
N GLY A 94 14.46 -5.38 10.58
CA GLY A 94 14.50 -6.84 10.76
C GLY A 94 13.27 -7.58 10.22
N PHE A 95 12.25 -6.87 9.74
CA PHE A 95 11.03 -7.47 9.16
C PHE A 95 11.25 -7.85 7.68
N LEU A 96 12.37 -8.51 7.39
CA LEU A 96 12.74 -9.01 6.07
C LEU A 96 12.43 -10.50 6.03
N ILE A 97 11.20 -10.83 5.64
CA ILE A 97 10.80 -12.21 5.35
C ILE A 97 10.78 -12.33 3.82
N GLY A 98 11.62 -13.21 3.26
CA GLY A 98 11.74 -13.44 1.80
C GLY A 98 12.97 -12.79 1.13
N MET A 99 13.25 -13.19 -0.12
CA MET A 99 14.42 -12.75 -0.88
C MET A 99 14.40 -11.25 -1.18
N THR A 100 15.53 -10.59 -0.94
CA THR A 100 15.84 -9.22 -1.34
C THR A 100 15.81 -9.11 -2.87
N LEU A 101 14.68 -8.71 -3.44
CA LEU A 101 14.61 -8.29 -4.83
C LEU A 101 14.72 -6.77 -4.86
N CYS A 102 15.96 -6.32 -5.08
CA CYS A 102 16.29 -4.99 -5.57
C CYS A 102 15.78 -4.81 -7.01
#